data_AF-A0A2N2PSV1-F1
#
_entry.id   AF-A0A2N2PSV1-F1
#
_cell.length_a   1.000
_cell.length_b   1.000
_cell.length_c   1.000
_cell.angle_alpha   90.00
_cell.angle_beta   90.00
_cell.angle_gamma   90.00
#
_symmetry.space_group_name_H-M   'P 1'
#
loop_
_entity.id
_entity.type
_entity.pdbx_description
1 polymer ?
#
loop_
_entity_poly.entity_id
_entity_poly.type
_entity_poly.pdbx_seq_one_letter_code
_entity_poly.pdbx_strand_id
1 'polypeptide(L)'
;MNQADTMPASTDVTPDSDRLTTEDSIVAELEQLDIRYLSRQSIDAGAQGRPPATLLADLMRQPSARVREAVIAVLLAHPVYAQAVPAALAQLSAPEQLALRFFYSASVLLQRQYADVLRPHVAERWQWLPDLYSQELGIATQGTPQERLGRLGAAHRAYTRSAINWTGTYDNVARKLVRRWSLEHRWNR
;
A
#
# COMPACT_ATOMS: atom_id res chain seq x y z
N MET A 1 16.66 24.19 58.17
CA MET A 1 17.19 25.13 57.15
C MET A 1 18.00 24.30 56.17
N ASN A 2 17.50 24.19 54.93
CA ASN A 2 18.06 23.76 53.63
C ASN A 2 18.83 22.42 53.55
N GLN A 3 18.32 21.41 52.84
CA GLN A 3 18.26 21.20 51.37
C GLN A 3 19.63 21.12 50.68
N ALA A 4 19.94 19.94 50.12
CA ALA A 4 20.40 19.78 48.75
C ALA A 4 20.36 18.28 48.38
N ASP A 5 19.18 17.87 47.93
CA ASP A 5 18.93 16.66 47.13
C ASP A 5 19.24 17.05 45.67
N THR A 6 20.06 16.29 44.94
CA THR A 6 20.16 16.43 43.48
C THR A 6 20.52 15.07 42.87
N MET A 7 19.47 14.48 42.29
CA MET A 7 19.50 13.27 41.47
C MET A 7 20.28 13.48 40.15
N PRO A 8 20.82 12.40 39.54
CA PRO A 8 21.37 12.45 38.20
C PRO A 8 20.29 12.59 37.12
N ALA A 9 20.59 13.39 36.11
CA ALA A 9 19.76 13.71 34.96
C ALA A 9 19.42 12.46 34.12
N SER A 10 18.14 12.36 33.79
CA SER A 10 17.54 11.41 32.87
C SER A 10 18.19 11.47 31.48
N THR A 11 18.53 10.30 30.94
CA THR A 11 18.79 10.10 29.51
C THR A 11 17.48 10.28 28.74
N ASP A 12 17.38 11.40 28.04
CA ASP A 12 16.36 11.66 27.03
C ASP A 12 16.70 10.84 25.78
N VAL A 13 15.91 9.80 25.52
CA VAL A 13 16.02 8.97 24.32
C VAL A 13 14.94 9.44 23.34
N THR A 14 15.36 10.23 22.36
CA THR A 14 14.55 10.72 21.23
C THR A 14 14.03 9.55 20.38
N PRO A 15 12.70 9.32 20.24
CA PRO A 15 12.14 8.24 19.43
C PRO A 15 11.77 8.64 17.98
N ASP A 16 12.12 9.85 17.53
CA ASP A 16 11.61 10.41 16.27
C ASP A 16 12.52 10.19 15.04
N SER A 17 13.82 10.00 15.24
CA SER A 17 14.78 9.88 14.13
C SER A 17 14.70 8.53 13.38
N ASP A 18 14.31 7.44 14.03
CA ASP A 18 14.19 6.10 13.40
C ASP A 18 12.93 5.95 12.53
N ARG A 19 11.92 6.81 12.73
CA ARG A 19 10.65 6.76 11.99
C ARG A 19 10.77 7.40 10.61
N LEU A 20 11.46 8.54 10.55
CA LEU A 20 11.72 9.26 9.29
C LEU A 20 12.57 8.42 8.33
N THR A 21 13.61 7.75 8.85
CA THR A 21 14.50 6.88 8.05
C THR A 21 13.77 5.65 7.48
N THR A 22 12.78 5.12 8.21
CA THR A 22 11.97 3.97 7.76
C THR A 22 10.97 4.37 6.67
N GLU A 23 10.28 5.50 6.83
CA GLU A 23 9.35 6.02 5.81
C GLU A 23 10.10 6.40 4.53
N ASP A 24 11.24 7.09 4.66
CA ASP A 24 12.08 7.49 3.52
C ASP A 24 12.64 6.26 2.77
N SER A 25 13.03 5.20 3.50
CA SER A 25 13.46 3.93 2.90
C SER A 25 12.34 3.24 2.11
N ILE A 26 11.11 3.27 2.63
CA ILE A 26 9.94 2.69 1.95
C ILE A 26 9.58 3.50 0.72
N VAL A 27 9.64 4.83 0.80
CA VAL A 27 9.42 5.71 -0.35
C VAL A 27 10.47 5.43 -1.44
N ALA A 28 11.75 5.32 -1.08
CA ALA A 28 12.82 4.98 -2.02
C ALA A 28 12.61 3.60 -2.68
N GLU A 29 12.15 2.60 -1.94
CA GLU A 29 11.83 1.27 -2.48
C GLU A 29 10.62 1.31 -3.42
N LEU A 30 9.59 2.09 -3.08
CA LEU A 30 8.47 2.37 -3.99
C LEU A 30 8.96 3.07 -5.26
N GLU A 31 9.98 3.93 -5.20
CA GLU A 31 10.54 4.55 -6.39
C GLU A 31 11.21 3.56 -7.35
N GLN A 32 11.92 2.58 -6.79
CA GLN A 32 12.55 1.48 -7.53
C GLN A 32 11.52 0.54 -8.16
N LEU A 33 10.34 0.40 -7.53
CA LEU A 33 9.20 -0.34 -8.07
C LEU A 33 8.35 0.45 -9.08
N ASP A 34 8.82 1.64 -9.48
CA ASP A 34 8.17 2.57 -10.41
C ASP A 34 6.90 3.25 -9.85
N ILE A 35 6.80 3.30 -8.52
CA ILE A 35 5.68 3.88 -7.76
C ILE A 35 6.14 5.19 -7.12
N ARG A 36 6.50 6.19 -7.94
CA ARG A 36 7.13 7.44 -7.44
C ARG A 36 6.15 8.59 -7.14
N TYR A 37 4.87 8.33 -6.87
CA TYR A 37 3.89 9.41 -6.59
C TYR A 37 3.91 9.90 -5.13
N LEU A 38 4.65 9.22 -4.25
CA LEU A 38 4.84 9.61 -2.85
C LEU A 38 6.16 10.35 -2.61
N SER A 39 7.04 10.43 -3.60
CA SER A 39 8.37 11.03 -3.44
C SER A 39 8.35 12.54 -3.67
N ARG A 40 8.78 13.28 -2.63
CA ARG A 40 9.43 14.58 -2.79
C ARG A 40 10.92 14.35 -2.57
N GLN A 41 11.68 14.21 -3.66
CA GLN A 41 13.15 14.30 -3.67
C GLN A 41 13.87 13.66 -2.47
N SER A 42 14.08 12.35 -2.52
CA SER A 42 15.09 11.71 -1.68
C SER A 42 16.09 11.00 -2.59
N ILE A 43 17.30 11.56 -2.64
CA ILE A 43 18.46 11.05 -3.39
C ILE A 43 19.07 9.90 -2.59
N ASP A 44 19.38 8.80 -3.27
CA ASP A 44 20.24 7.68 -2.85
C ASP A 44 19.90 6.94 -1.54
N ALA A 45 19.33 5.75 -1.67
CA ALA A 45 19.61 4.62 -0.77
C ALA A 45 19.50 3.28 -1.53
N GLY A 46 20.63 2.59 -1.69
CA GLY A 46 20.73 1.27 -2.32
C GLY A 46 20.10 0.16 -1.48
N ALA A 47 18.77 0.01 -1.53
CA ALA A 47 18.07 -1.10 -0.89
C ALA A 47 18.31 -2.42 -1.65
N GLN A 48 19.08 -3.34 -1.05
CA GLN A 48 19.04 -4.76 -1.42
C GLN A 48 17.60 -5.27 -1.23
N GLY A 49 17.03 -5.89 -2.28
CA GLY A 49 15.61 -6.20 -2.39
C GLY A 49 15.04 -6.90 -1.16
N ARG A 50 14.20 -6.19 -0.40
CA ARG A 50 13.51 -6.73 0.76
C ARG A 50 12.58 -7.87 0.30
N PRO A 51 12.39 -8.95 1.08
CA PRO A 51 11.44 -9.99 0.70
C PRO A 51 10.04 -9.39 0.48
N PRO A 52 9.31 -9.78 -0.59
CA PRO A 52 8.01 -9.19 -0.92
C PRO A 52 7.00 -9.18 0.24
N ALA A 53 7.00 -10.22 1.08
CA ALA A 53 6.13 -10.30 2.24
C ALA A 53 6.47 -9.23 3.29
N THR A 54 7.77 -8.96 3.50
CA THR A 54 8.26 -7.94 4.42
C THR A 54 7.90 -6.55 3.92
N LEU A 55 8.07 -6.26 2.63
CA LEU A 55 7.65 -4.97 2.05
C LEU A 55 6.15 -4.72 2.26
N LEU A 56 5.30 -5.70 1.94
CA LEU A 56 3.85 -5.57 2.11
C LEU A 56 3.47 -5.36 3.58
N ALA A 57 4.11 -6.07 4.51
CA ALA A 57 3.87 -5.89 5.93
C ALA A 57 4.33 -4.50 6.41
N ASP A 58 5.52 -4.07 6.02
CA ASP A 58 6.09 -2.77 6.41
C ASP A 58 5.27 -1.60 5.89
N LEU A 59 4.76 -1.69 4.66
CA LEU A 59 3.82 -0.72 4.10
C LEU A 59 2.57 -0.59 4.97
N MET A 60 2.03 -1.72 5.46
CA MET A 60 0.81 -1.74 6.28
C MET A 60 1.02 -1.21 7.69
N ARG A 61 2.23 -1.32 8.24
CA ARG A 61 2.60 -0.77 9.56
C ARG A 61 2.79 0.74 9.55
N GLN A 62 2.92 1.36 8.37
CA GLN A 62 3.15 2.79 8.29
C GLN A 62 1.97 3.58 8.89
N PRO A 63 2.23 4.64 9.68
CA PRO A 63 1.17 5.45 10.27
C PRO A 63 0.37 6.22 9.21
N SER A 64 1.02 6.57 8.10
CA SER A 64 0.41 7.28 6.98
C SER A 64 -0.53 6.38 6.17
N ALA A 65 -1.81 6.75 6.11
CA ALA A 65 -2.81 6.04 5.29
C ALA A 65 -2.41 6.00 3.80
N ARG A 66 -1.81 7.09 3.30
CA ARG A 66 -1.34 7.20 1.91
C ARG A 66 -0.24 6.20 1.58
N VAL A 67 0.64 5.92 2.54
CA VAL A 67 1.71 4.93 2.37
C VAL A 67 1.15 3.52 2.41
N ARG A 68 0.21 3.23 3.33
CA ARG A 68 -0.49 1.93 3.34
C ARG A 68 -1.24 1.66 2.03
N GLU A 69 -1.87 2.70 1.45
CA GLU A 69 -2.54 2.63 0.15
C GLU A 69 -1.60 2.27 -1.01
N ALA A 70 -0.29 2.50 -0.88
CA ALA A 70 0.68 2.16 -1.92
C ALA A 70 0.79 0.65 -2.17
N VAL A 71 0.35 -0.19 -1.22
CA VAL A 71 0.17 -1.63 -1.45
C VAL A 71 -0.68 -1.91 -2.70
N ILE A 72 -1.70 -1.09 -2.96
CA ILE A 72 -2.54 -1.23 -4.16
C ILE A 72 -1.68 -1.04 -5.41
N ALA A 73 -0.90 0.04 -5.46
CA ALA A 73 -0.02 0.32 -6.59
C ALA A 73 1.04 -0.78 -6.77
N VAL A 74 1.63 -1.30 -5.68
CA VAL A 74 2.59 -2.41 -5.71
C VAL A 74 1.97 -3.64 -6.36
N LEU A 75 0.78 -4.05 -5.93
CA LEU A 75 0.11 -5.24 -6.46
C LEU A 75 -0.34 -5.08 -7.92
N LEU A 76 -0.70 -3.86 -8.34
CA LEU A 76 -1.04 -3.58 -9.73
C LEU A 76 0.20 -3.56 -10.64
N ALA A 77 1.33 -3.02 -10.17
CA ALA A 77 2.58 -2.93 -10.91
C ALA A 77 3.38 -4.23 -10.93
N HIS A 78 3.28 -5.02 -9.85
CA HIS A 78 4.01 -6.28 -9.67
C HIS A 78 3.06 -7.39 -9.19
N PRO A 79 2.18 -7.92 -10.06
CA PRO A 79 1.15 -8.88 -9.64
C PRO A 79 1.70 -10.18 -9.05
N VAL A 80 2.99 -10.49 -9.24
CA VAL A 80 3.69 -11.62 -8.60
C VAL A 80 3.71 -11.51 -7.07
N TYR A 81 3.64 -10.29 -6.52
CA TYR A 81 3.62 -10.05 -5.07
C TYR A 81 2.37 -10.61 -4.40
N ALA A 82 1.32 -10.97 -5.17
CA ALA A 82 0.14 -11.63 -4.65
C ALA A 82 0.47 -12.92 -3.89
N GLN A 83 1.50 -13.66 -4.30
CA GLN A 83 1.92 -14.91 -3.65
C GLN A 83 2.47 -14.67 -2.24
N ALA A 84 2.96 -13.47 -1.95
CA ALA A 84 3.53 -13.09 -0.66
C ALA A 84 2.49 -12.55 0.34
N VAL A 85 1.25 -12.29 -0.10
CA VAL A 85 0.20 -11.69 0.74
C VAL A 85 -0.14 -12.56 1.97
N PRO A 86 -0.29 -13.89 1.86
CA PRO A 86 -0.51 -14.73 3.04
C PRO A 86 0.63 -14.65 4.07
N ALA A 87 1.89 -14.63 3.60
CA ALA A 87 3.06 -14.50 4.45
C ALA A 87 3.20 -13.10 5.08
N ALA A 88 2.76 -12.05 4.38
CA ALA A 88 2.69 -10.69 4.93
C ALA A 88 1.64 -10.60 6.04
N LEU A 89 0.44 -11.16 5.83
CA LEU A 89 -0.63 -11.19 6.82
C LEU A 89 -0.19 -11.85 8.14
N ALA A 90 0.60 -12.92 8.07
CA ALA A 90 1.12 -13.62 9.25
C ALA A 90 2.02 -12.74 10.14
N GLN A 91 2.54 -11.63 9.62
CA GLN A 91 3.42 -10.70 10.35
C GLN A 91 2.68 -9.48 10.92
N LEU A 92 1.39 -9.35 10.61
CA LEU A 92 0.60 -8.14 10.91
C LEU A 92 -0.32 -8.36 12.10
N SER A 93 -0.62 -7.29 12.82
CA SER A 93 -1.69 -7.29 13.82
C SER A 93 -3.06 -7.46 13.15
N ALA A 94 -4.08 -7.88 13.90
CA ALA A 94 -5.44 -8.05 13.38
C ALA A 94 -5.99 -6.85 12.58
N PRO A 95 -5.88 -5.58 13.04
CA PRO A 95 -6.37 -4.44 12.26
C PRO A 95 -5.60 -4.23 10.95
N GLU A 96 -4.28 -4.41 10.96
CA GLU A 96 -3.43 -4.30 9.77
C GLU A 96 -3.70 -5.42 8.78
N GLN A 97 -3.93 -6.64 9.27
CA GLN A 97 -4.32 -7.78 8.45
C GLN A 97 -5.60 -7.48 7.68
N LEU A 98 -6.61 -6.96 8.37
CA LEU A 98 -7.88 -6.67 7.71
C LEU A 98 -7.73 -5.54 6.69
N ALA A 99 -6.99 -4.48 7.03
CA ALA A 99 -6.70 -3.41 6.08
C ALA A 99 -5.97 -3.94 4.84
N LEU A 100 -5.01 -4.86 5.00
CA LEU A 100 -4.33 -5.51 3.88
C LEU A 100 -5.29 -6.34 3.02
N ARG A 101 -6.23 -7.10 3.63
CA ARG A 101 -7.27 -7.85 2.88
C ARG A 101 -8.16 -6.91 2.06
N PHE A 102 -8.55 -5.76 2.62
CA PHE A 102 -9.30 -4.74 1.89
C PHE A 102 -8.50 -4.17 0.71
N PHE A 103 -7.25 -3.76 0.93
CA PHE A 103 -6.42 -3.21 -0.15
C PHE A 103 -6.10 -4.25 -1.22
N TYR A 104 -5.82 -5.49 -0.84
CA TYR A 104 -5.63 -6.58 -1.79
C TYR A 104 -6.88 -6.80 -2.66
N SER A 105 -8.06 -6.89 -2.03
CA SER A 105 -9.32 -7.08 -2.75
C SER A 105 -9.63 -5.89 -3.67
N ALA A 106 -9.28 -4.67 -3.24
CA ALA A 106 -9.36 -3.49 -4.09
C ALA A 106 -8.43 -3.62 -5.30
N SER A 107 -7.19 -4.07 -5.13
CA SER A 107 -6.24 -4.33 -6.23
C SER A 107 -6.79 -5.34 -7.24
N VAL A 108 -7.41 -6.44 -6.78
CA VAL A 108 -8.04 -7.45 -7.67
C VAL A 108 -9.11 -6.80 -8.55
N LEU A 109 -9.99 -6.00 -7.95
CA LEU A 109 -11.09 -5.35 -8.66
C LEU A 109 -10.59 -4.24 -9.61
N LEU A 110 -9.63 -3.44 -9.15
CA LEU A 110 -9.01 -2.38 -9.94
C LEU A 110 -8.21 -2.95 -11.11
N GLN A 111 -7.50 -4.07 -10.93
CA GLN A 111 -6.79 -4.72 -12.03
C GLN A 111 -7.74 -5.14 -13.14
N ARG A 112 -8.93 -5.66 -12.80
CA ARG A 112 -9.98 -5.98 -13.77
C ARG A 112 -10.55 -4.74 -14.44
N GLN A 113 -10.80 -3.68 -13.66
CA GLN A 113 -11.36 -2.43 -14.16
C GLN A 113 -10.41 -1.69 -15.13
N TYR A 114 -9.11 -1.73 -14.86
CA TYR A 114 -8.09 -1.00 -15.63
C TYR A 114 -7.24 -1.92 -16.52
N ALA A 115 -7.69 -3.14 -16.79
CA ALA A 115 -6.89 -4.18 -17.43
C ALA A 115 -6.26 -3.74 -18.75
N ASP A 116 -7.05 -3.14 -19.63
CA ASP A 116 -6.60 -2.69 -20.96
C ASP A 116 -5.50 -1.63 -20.88
N VAL A 117 -5.50 -0.83 -19.81
CA VAL A 117 -4.52 0.25 -19.61
C VAL A 117 -3.30 -0.24 -18.83
N LEU A 118 -3.47 -1.13 -17.85
CA LEU A 118 -2.36 -1.64 -17.04
C LEU A 118 -1.52 -2.67 -17.81
N ARG A 119 -2.15 -3.53 -18.62
CA ARG A 119 -1.49 -4.67 -19.26
C ARG A 119 -0.29 -4.28 -20.15
N PRO A 120 -0.35 -3.22 -20.99
CA PRO A 120 0.81 -2.79 -21.77
C PRO A 120 2.01 -2.36 -20.91
N HIS A 121 1.76 -1.79 -19.73
CA HIS A 121 2.81 -1.29 -18.84
C HIS A 121 3.46 -2.39 -17.99
N VAL A 122 2.67 -3.39 -17.58
CA VAL A 122 3.17 -4.54 -16.82
C VAL A 122 3.84 -5.57 -17.74
N ALA A 123 3.39 -5.64 -19.00
CA ALA A 123 3.95 -6.47 -20.07
C ALA A 123 4.08 -7.95 -19.66
N GLU A 124 5.28 -8.53 -19.77
CA GLU A 124 5.56 -9.96 -19.50
C GLU A 124 5.26 -10.37 -18.06
N ARG A 125 5.19 -9.42 -17.12
CA ARG A 125 4.86 -9.66 -15.71
C ARG A 125 3.35 -9.74 -15.47
N TRP A 126 2.53 -9.56 -16.50
CA TRP A 126 1.08 -9.51 -16.36
C TRP A 126 0.52 -10.88 -15.97
N GLN A 127 -0.14 -10.91 -14.81
CA GLN A 127 -0.96 -12.03 -14.37
C GLN A 127 -2.15 -11.49 -13.60
N TRP A 128 -3.28 -12.20 -13.67
CA TRP A 128 -4.46 -11.85 -12.90
C TRP A 128 -4.22 -12.12 -11.41
N LEU A 129 -4.53 -11.12 -10.58
CA LEU A 129 -4.56 -11.27 -9.13
C LEU A 129 -5.71 -12.22 -8.76
N PRO A 130 -5.43 -13.29 -8.00
CA PRO A 130 -6.48 -14.21 -7.56
C PRO A 130 -7.41 -13.54 -6.55
N ASP A 131 -8.67 -13.95 -6.54
CA ASP A 131 -9.64 -13.46 -5.57
C ASP A 131 -9.55 -14.30 -4.28
N LEU A 132 -8.75 -13.84 -3.31
CA LEU A 132 -8.47 -14.59 -2.08
C LEU A 132 -9.45 -14.27 -0.94
N TYR A 133 -10.00 -13.05 -0.89
CA TYR A 133 -10.69 -12.53 0.30
C TYR A 133 -12.10 -11.99 0.04
N SER A 134 -12.63 -12.01 -1.19
CA SER A 134 -13.99 -11.48 -1.42
C SER A 134 -15.05 -12.20 -0.58
N GLN A 135 -14.94 -13.53 -0.42
CA GLN A 135 -15.88 -14.29 0.41
C GLN A 135 -15.79 -13.90 1.88
N GLU A 136 -14.56 -13.81 2.41
CA GLU A 136 -14.31 -13.43 3.81
C GLU A 136 -14.84 -12.02 4.12
N LEU A 137 -14.67 -11.08 3.19
CA LEU A 137 -15.12 -9.70 3.30
C LEU A 137 -16.61 -9.51 2.98
N GLY A 138 -17.35 -10.58 2.67
CA GLY A 138 -18.77 -10.52 2.33
C GLY A 138 -19.06 -9.79 1.00
N ILE A 139 -18.10 -9.74 0.08
CA ILE A 139 -18.24 -9.07 -1.21
C ILE A 139 -18.80 -10.04 -2.23
N ALA A 140 -20.03 -9.76 -2.68
CA ALA A 140 -20.67 -10.55 -3.72
C ALA A 140 -19.80 -10.61 -5.00
N THR A 141 -19.75 -11.78 -5.62
CA THR A 141 -19.00 -12.03 -6.86
C THR A 141 -19.70 -11.49 -8.11
N GLN A 142 -21.00 -11.17 -8.00
CA GLN A 142 -21.85 -10.67 -9.07
C GLN A 142 -21.72 -9.15 -9.27
N GLY A 143 -21.90 -8.70 -10.51
CA GLY A 143 -21.83 -7.30 -10.91
C GLY A 143 -20.48 -6.92 -11.53
N THR A 144 -20.40 -5.68 -12.02
CA THR A 144 -19.20 -5.12 -12.63
C THR A 144 -18.09 -4.93 -11.57
N PRO A 145 -16.80 -4.89 -11.97
CA PRO A 145 -15.70 -4.59 -11.04
C PRO A 145 -15.92 -3.30 -10.23
N GLN A 146 -16.49 -2.27 -10.86
CA GLN A 146 -16.77 -0.98 -10.22
C GLN A 146 -17.89 -1.07 -9.18
N GLU A 147 -18.99 -1.77 -9.47
CA GLU A 147 -20.05 -2.00 -8.48
C GLU A 147 -19.53 -2.79 -7.27
N ARG A 148 -18.71 -3.82 -7.53
CA ARG A 148 -18.06 -4.61 -6.48
C ARG A 148 -17.10 -3.76 -5.65
N LEU A 149 -16.36 -2.84 -6.27
CA LEU A 149 -15.46 -1.90 -5.57
C LEU A 149 -16.26 -0.91 -4.70
N GLY A 150 -17.45 -0.51 -5.14
CA GLY A 150 -18.41 0.24 -4.35
C GLY A 150 -18.81 -0.48 -3.06
N ARG A 151 -19.18 -1.76 -3.18
CA ARG A 151 -19.53 -2.62 -2.02
C ARG A 151 -18.34 -2.82 -1.08
N LEU A 152 -17.15 -3.05 -1.63
CA LEU A 152 -15.91 -3.18 -0.85
C LEU A 152 -15.63 -1.91 -0.03
N GLY A 153 -15.75 -0.74 -0.66
CA GLY A 153 -15.58 0.53 0.03
C GLY A 153 -16.61 0.76 1.14
N ALA A 154 -17.87 0.39 0.91
CA ALA A 154 -18.91 0.44 1.94
C ALA A 154 -18.61 -0.50 3.13
N ALA A 155 -18.15 -1.72 2.86
CA ALA A 155 -17.73 -2.67 3.88
C ALA A 155 -16.53 -2.15 4.70
N HIS A 156 -15.51 -1.59 4.02
CA HIS A 156 -14.35 -1.02 4.71
C HIS A 156 -14.74 0.19 5.57
N ARG A 157 -15.67 1.02 5.09
CA ARG A 157 -16.23 2.14 5.84
C ARG A 157 -16.93 1.66 7.11
N ALA A 158 -17.77 0.64 7.01
CA ALA A 158 -18.50 0.07 8.14
C ALA A 158 -17.53 -0.47 9.20
N TYR A 159 -16.45 -1.15 8.78
CA TYR A 159 -15.44 -1.67 9.69
C TYR A 159 -14.66 -0.56 10.39
N THR A 160 -14.15 0.40 9.63
CA THR A 160 -13.31 1.50 10.18
C THR A 160 -14.11 2.55 10.93
N ARG A 161 -15.45 2.51 10.85
CA ARG A 161 -16.37 3.55 11.36
C ARG A 161 -16.00 4.97 10.88
N SER A 162 -15.38 5.04 9.70
CA SER A 162 -14.92 6.29 9.12
C SER A 162 -15.96 6.87 8.16
N ALA A 163 -15.89 8.17 7.89
CA ALA A 163 -16.67 8.81 6.83
C ALA A 163 -15.92 8.83 5.48
N ILE A 164 -14.76 8.18 5.38
CA ILE A 164 -13.93 8.16 4.18
C ILE A 164 -14.65 7.45 3.02
N ASN A 165 -14.56 8.06 1.82
CA ASN A 165 -14.95 7.44 0.56
C ASN A 165 -13.87 6.45 0.09
N TRP A 166 -13.85 5.25 0.66
CA TRP A 166 -12.85 4.22 0.36
C TRP A 166 -12.82 3.81 -1.11
N THR A 167 -13.97 3.71 -1.77
CA THR A 167 -14.04 3.41 -3.22
C THR A 167 -13.27 4.46 -4.04
N GLY A 168 -13.50 5.74 -3.75
CA GLY A 168 -12.76 6.83 -4.39
C GLY A 168 -11.27 6.83 -4.05
N THR A 169 -10.92 6.52 -2.80
CA THR A 169 -9.52 6.37 -2.37
C THR A 169 -8.79 5.31 -3.18
N TYR A 170 -9.36 4.11 -3.32
CA TYR A 170 -8.76 3.02 -4.09
C TYR A 170 -8.60 3.38 -5.57
N ASP A 171 -9.67 3.89 -6.18
CA ASP A 171 -9.69 4.27 -7.59
C ASP A 171 -8.64 5.37 -7.89
N ASN A 172 -8.45 6.31 -6.95
CA ASN A 172 -7.45 7.36 -7.07
C ASN A 172 -6.02 6.81 -7.12
N VAL A 173 -5.70 5.73 -6.39
CA VAL A 173 -4.38 5.09 -6.45
C VAL A 173 -4.14 4.52 -7.85
N ALA A 174 -5.09 3.75 -8.38
CA ALA A 174 -4.98 3.17 -9.73
C ALA A 174 -4.88 4.27 -10.81
N ARG A 175 -5.70 5.32 -10.73
CA ARG A 175 -5.64 6.45 -11.66
C ARG A 175 -4.31 7.18 -11.63
N LYS A 176 -3.73 7.41 -10.44
CA LYS A 176 -2.41 8.04 -10.31
C LYS A 176 -1.32 7.21 -10.97
N LEU A 177 -1.33 5.89 -10.73
CA LEU A 177 -0.40 4.96 -11.35
C LEU A 177 -0.51 4.98 -12.88
N VAL A 178 -1.74 4.81 -13.41
CA VAL A 178 -2.00 4.84 -14.85
C VAL A 178 -1.61 6.18 -15.50
N ARG A 179 -1.97 7.30 -14.88
CA ARG A 179 -1.65 8.65 -15.38
C ARG A 179 -0.14 8.85 -15.47
N ARG A 180 0.60 8.32 -14.48
CA ARG A 180 2.06 8.38 -14.45
C ARG A 180 2.67 7.60 -15.61
N TRP A 181 2.31 6.33 -15.77
CA TRP A 181 2.83 5.52 -16.87
C TRP A 181 2.50 6.10 -18.25
N SER A 182 1.33 6.73 -18.37
CA SER A 182 0.93 7.45 -19.59
C SER A 182 1.77 8.70 -19.87
N LEU A 183 2.33 9.36 -18.84
CA LEU A 183 3.26 10.48 -19.00
C LEU A 183 4.65 9.98 -19.41
N GLU A 184 5.15 8.93 -18.76
CA GLU A 184 6.47 8.35 -19.07
C GLU A 184 6.52 7.77 -20.50
N HIS A 185 5.44 7.14 -20.98
CA HIS A 185 5.34 6.68 -22.37
C HIS A 185 5.28 7.80 -23.43
N ARG A 186 4.97 9.04 -23.03
CA ARG A 186 4.99 10.21 -23.92
C ARG A 186 6.33 10.90 -23.97
N TRP A 187 7.16 10.77 -22.93
CA TRP A 187 8.49 11.38 -22.88
C TRP A 187 9.60 10.48 -23.42
N ASN A 188 9.35 9.16 -23.48
CA ASN A 188 10.29 8.18 -24.06
C ASN A 188 10.04 7.90 -25.55
N ARG A 189 9.22 8.71 -26.23
CA ARG A 189 8.99 8.68 -27.69
C ARG A 189 9.51 9.96 -28.31
#